data_AF-A0A931URA0-F1
#
_entry.id   AF-A0A931URA0-F1
#
_cell.length_a   1.000
_cell.length_b   1.000
_cell.length_c   1.000
_cell.angle_alpha   90.00
_cell.angle_beta   90.00
_cell.angle_gamma   90.00
#
_symmetry.space_group_name_H-M   'P 1'
#
loop_
_entity.id
_entity.type
_entity.pdbx_description
1 polymer ?
#
loop_
_entity_poly.entity_id
_entity_poly.type
_entity_poly.pdbx_seq_one_letter_code
_entity_poly.pdbx_strand_id
1 'polypeptide(L)'
;MPAVIPNPVSVRFGREDVELARALKARARAEKRSLSEQIKYYAHLGMVAKDNPDLPMSFIEGVLEGLEEARGGLAVPYPWGVLR
;
A
#
# COMPACT_ATOMS: atom_id res chain seq x y z
N MET A 1 -10.46 -19.88 -14.17
CA MET A 1 -11.15 -19.97 -12.87
C MET A 1 -12.09 -18.78 -12.77
N PRO A 2 -13.38 -18.93 -12.41
CA PRO A 2 -14.23 -17.76 -12.23
C PRO A 2 -13.68 -16.90 -11.10
N ALA A 3 -13.57 -15.59 -11.32
CA ALA A 3 -13.14 -14.65 -10.30
C ALA A 3 -14.21 -14.61 -9.19
N VAL A 4 -13.87 -15.09 -7.99
CA VAL A 4 -14.72 -14.94 -6.82
C VAL A 4 -14.64 -13.47 -6.41
N ILE A 5 -15.71 -12.71 -6.62
CA ILE A 5 -15.82 -11.35 -6.09
C ILE A 5 -16.01 -11.49 -4.58
N PRO A 6 -15.04 -11.05 -3.74
CA PRO A 6 -15.21 -11.16 -2.31
C PRO A 6 -16.35 -10.25 -1.84
N ASN A 7 -17.13 -10.73 -0.89
CA ASN A 7 -18.17 -9.91 -0.26
C ASN A 7 -17.53 -8.67 0.38
N PRO A 8 -18.15 -7.48 0.27
CA PRO A 8 -17.63 -6.27 0.89
C PRO A 8 -17.61 -6.43 2.41
N VAL A 9 -16.44 -6.14 3.01
CA VAL A 9 -16.24 -6.16 4.46
C VAL A 9 -16.39 -4.75 5.02
N SER A 10 -17.38 -4.56 5.87
CA SER A 10 -17.61 -3.29 6.57
C SER A 10 -16.72 -3.20 7.82
N VAL A 11 -15.91 -2.15 7.91
CA VAL A 11 -15.11 -1.84 9.11
C VAL A 11 -15.86 -0.83 9.97
N ARG A 12 -16.10 -1.16 11.25
CA ARG A 12 -16.75 -0.29 12.21
C ARG A 12 -15.69 0.36 13.11
N PHE A 13 -15.77 1.68 13.26
CA PHE A 13 -14.96 2.44 14.22
C PHE A 13 -15.76 2.65 15.51
N GLY A 14 -15.18 2.24 16.64
CA GLY A 14 -15.72 2.42 17.97
C GLY A 14 -15.53 3.84 18.50
N ARG A 15 -15.85 4.05 19.78
CA ARG A 15 -15.64 5.35 20.46
C ARG A 15 -14.15 5.62 20.70
N GLU A 16 -13.38 4.56 20.89
CA GLU A 16 -11.95 4.54 21.09
C GLU A 16 -11.15 4.84 19.81
N ASP A 17 -11.73 4.55 18.64
CA ASP A 17 -11.04 4.69 17.36
C ASP A 17 -11.22 6.07 16.72
N VAL A 18 -11.82 7.04 17.41
CA VAL A 18 -12.17 8.35 16.84
C VAL A 18 -10.94 9.05 16.24
N GLU A 19 -9.83 9.06 16.97
CA GLU A 19 -8.59 9.69 16.50
C GLU A 19 -7.92 8.88 15.37
N LEU A 20 -7.99 7.55 15.43
CA LEU A 20 -7.52 6.68 14.33
C LEU A 20 -8.32 6.95 13.04
N ALA A 21 -9.65 6.99 13.13
CA ALA A 21 -10.52 7.27 12.01
C ALA A 21 -10.27 8.67 11.43
N ARG A 22 -10.01 9.67 12.29
CA ARG A 22 -9.63 11.02 11.86
C ARG A 22 -8.28 11.01 11.11
N ALA A 23 -7.26 10.35 11.66
CA ALA A 23 -5.94 10.24 11.04
C ALA A 23 -6.00 9.52 9.68
N LEU A 24 -6.71 8.40 9.60
CA LEU A 24 -6.91 7.65 8.35
C LEU A 24 -7.60 8.50 7.28
N LYS A 25 -8.66 9.25 7.64
CA LYS A 25 -9.35 10.15 6.71
C LYS A 25 -8.44 11.25 6.19
N ALA A 26 -7.59 11.82 7.05
CA ALA A 26 -6.66 12.87 6.65
C ALA A 26 -5.61 12.35 5.66
N ARG A 27 -5.00 11.19 5.95
CA ARG A 27 -4.02 10.56 5.05
C ARG A 27 -4.64 10.11 3.73
N ALA A 28 -5.81 9.49 3.78
CA ALA A 28 -6.55 9.11 2.58
C ALA A 28 -6.76 10.31 1.64
N ARG A 29 -7.15 11.47 2.19
CA ARG A 29 -7.28 12.72 1.40
C ARG A 29 -5.95 13.19 0.82
N ALA A 30 -4.87 13.16 1.59
CA ALA A 30 -3.54 13.58 1.14
C ALA A 30 -3.03 12.69 -0.01
N GLU A 31 -3.29 11.39 0.07
CA GLU A 31 -2.85 10.38 -0.91
C GLU A 31 -3.89 10.15 -2.02
N LYS A 32 -4.95 10.99 -2.09
CA LYS A 32 -6.04 10.90 -3.08
C LYS A 32 -6.73 9.53 -3.12
N ARG A 33 -6.86 8.86 -1.96
CA ARG A 33 -7.56 7.59 -1.78
C ARG A 33 -8.88 7.77 -1.02
N SER A 34 -9.82 6.86 -1.22
CA SER A 34 -10.96 6.71 -0.31
C SER A 34 -10.49 6.15 1.04
N LEU A 35 -11.32 6.30 2.08
CA LEU A 35 -11.01 5.71 3.39
C LEU A 35 -10.86 4.18 3.33
N SER A 36 -11.69 3.51 2.52
CA SER A 36 -11.61 2.05 2.34
C SER A 36 -10.29 1.64 1.69
N GLU A 37 -9.86 2.37 0.65
CA GLU A 37 -8.58 2.11 -0.02
C GLU A 37 -7.40 2.37 0.91
N GLN A 38 -7.44 3.42 1.73
CA GLN A 38 -6.37 3.68 2.69
C GLN A 38 -6.25 2.58 3.75
N ILE A 39 -7.39 2.05 4.23
CA ILE A 39 -7.41 0.91 5.17
C ILE A 39 -6.81 -0.33 4.50
N LYS A 40 -7.20 -0.63 3.25
CA LYS A 40 -6.64 -1.76 2.48
C LYS A 40 -5.14 -1.60 2.26
N TYR A 41 -4.70 -0.39 1.92
CA TYR A 41 -3.29 -0.06 1.75
C TYR A 41 -2.49 -0.37 3.02
N TYR A 42 -2.90 0.17 4.17
CA TYR A 42 -2.20 -0.10 5.43
C TYR A 42 -2.30 -1.54 5.91
N ALA A 43 -3.42 -2.22 5.66
CA ALA A 43 -3.54 -3.64 5.97
C ALA A 43 -2.55 -4.46 5.14
N HIS A 44 -2.49 -4.22 3.82
CA HIS A 44 -1.54 -4.91 2.94
C HIS A 44 -0.09 -4.61 3.34
N LEU A 45 0.23 -3.33 3.55
CA LEU A 45 1.57 -2.90 3.92
C LEU A 45 2.00 -3.49 5.28
N GLY A 46 1.10 -3.54 6.26
CA GLY A 46 1.35 -4.18 7.55
C GLY A 46 1.56 -5.69 7.46
N MET A 47 0.87 -6.38 6.56
CA MET A 47 1.12 -7.81 6.30
C MET A 47 2.52 -8.02 5.71
N VAL A 48 2.89 -7.25 4.68
CA VAL A 48 4.22 -7.36 4.06
C VAL A 48 5.33 -7.02 5.05
N ALA A 49 5.17 -5.97 5.86
CA ALA A 49 6.13 -5.59 6.88
C ALA A 49 6.27 -6.65 7.99
N LYS A 50 5.19 -7.34 8.36
CA LYS A 50 5.23 -8.43 9.34
C LYS A 50 5.98 -9.65 8.81
N ASP A 51 5.81 -9.95 7.52
CA ASP A 51 6.49 -11.09 6.87
C ASP A 51 7.97 -10.79 6.60
N ASN A 52 8.36 -9.51 6.56
CA ASN A 52 9.73 -9.05 6.27
C ASN A 52 10.21 -8.03 7.32
N PRO A 53 10.41 -8.44 8.59
CA PRO A 53 10.64 -7.53 9.72
C PRO A 53 11.99 -6.81 9.69
N ASP A 54 12.93 -7.32 8.90
CA ASP A 54 14.27 -6.77 8.68
C ASP A 54 14.29 -5.64 7.64
N LEU A 55 13.23 -5.50 6.84
CA LEU A 55 13.15 -4.48 5.80
C LEU A 55 12.55 -3.18 6.36
N PRO A 56 13.22 -2.03 6.15
CA PRO A 56 12.62 -0.73 6.47
C PRO A 56 11.33 -0.49 5.71
N MET A 57 10.35 0.12 6.37
CA MET A 57 9.04 0.40 5.77
C MET A 57 9.13 1.17 4.45
N SER A 58 9.99 2.19 4.39
CA SER A 58 10.21 2.99 3.18
C SER A 58 10.76 2.16 2.02
N PHE A 59 11.55 1.12 2.29
CA PHE A 59 12.04 0.20 1.27
C PHE A 59 10.90 -0.65 0.71
N ILE A 60 10.04 -1.17 1.59
CA ILE A 60 8.86 -1.95 1.17
C ILE A 60 7.94 -1.09 0.29
N GLU A 61 7.65 0.15 0.70
CA GLU A 61 6.83 1.08 -0.08
C GLU A 61 7.44 1.35 -1.47
N GLY A 62 8.74 1.63 -1.53
CA GLY A 62 9.44 1.86 -2.80
C GLY A 62 9.45 0.64 -3.73
N VAL A 63 9.58 -0.58 -3.18
CA VAL A 63 9.46 -1.81 -3.97
C VAL A 63 8.06 -1.98 -4.54
N LEU A 64 7.01 -1.76 -3.73
CA LEU A 64 5.62 -1.86 -4.18
C LEU A 64 5.33 -0.84 -5.29
N GLU A 65 5.78 0.41 -5.13
CA GLU A 65 5.67 1.44 -6.17
C GLU A 65 6.39 1.03 -7.46
N GLY A 66 7.65 0.61 -7.36
CA GLY A 66 8.44 0.16 -8.52
C GLY A 66 7.83 -1.05 -9.24
N LEU A 67 7.17 -1.96 -8.52
CA LEU A 67 6.45 -3.09 -9.13
C LEU A 67 5.24 -2.61 -9.96
N GLU A 68 4.50 -1.62 -9.49
CA GLU A 68 3.37 -1.05 -10.24
C GLU A 68 3.86 -0.21 -11.43
N GLU A 69 4.93 0.56 -11.27
CA GLU A 69 5.60 1.26 -12.37
C GLU A 69 6.04 0.28 -13.47
N ALA A 70 6.68 -0.84 -13.08
CA ALA A 70 7.10 -1.87 -14.02
C ALA A 70 5.92 -2.50 -14.76
N ARG A 71 4.82 -2.81 -14.07
CA ARG A 71 3.57 -3.30 -14.69
C ARG A 71 2.94 -2.26 -15.62
N GLY A 72 3.08 -0.97 -15.28
CA GLY A 72 2.66 0.15 -16.11
C GLY A 72 3.59 0.43 -17.31
N GLY A 73 4.67 -0.33 -17.48
CA GLY A 73 5.65 -0.13 -18.55
C GLY A 73 6.56 1.08 -18.36
N LEU A 74 6.66 1.61 -17.14
CA LEU A 74 7.49 2.76 -16.77
C LEU A 74 8.92 2.35 -16.35
N ALA A 75 9.20 1.05 -16.24
CA ALA A 75 10.54 0.57 -15.89
C ALA A 75 11.56 0.91 -16.99
N VAL A 76 12.72 1.42 -16.56
CA VAL A 76 13.86 1.70 -17.44
C VAL A 76 14.93 0.62 -17.29
N PRO A 77 15.62 0.23 -18.38
CA PRO A 77 16.75 -0.68 -18.27
C PRO A 77 17.84 -0.10 -17.37
N TYR A 78 18.28 -0.87 -16.38
CA TYR A 78 19.44 -0.50 -15.58
C TYR A 78 20.69 -0.58 -16.47
N PRO A 79 21.48 0.50 -16.60
CA PRO A 79 22.69 0.50 -17.42
C PRO A 79 23.80 -0.29 -16.70
N TRP A 80 23.72 -1.62 -16.76
CA TRP A 80 24.73 -2.50 -16.23
C TRP A 80 26.01 -2.40 -17.06
N GLY A 81 27.14 -2.06 -16.44
CA GLY A 81 28.47 -2.12 -17.06
C GLY A 81 28.97 -0.87 -17.78
N VAL A 82 28.30 0.28 -17.68
CA VAL A 82 28.86 1.57 -18.16
C VAL A 82 29.46 2.34 -16.98
N LEU A 83 30.65 1.91 -16.54
CA LEU A 83 31.57 2.81 -15.84
C LEU A 83 32.18 3.72 -16.91
N ARG A 84 31.73 4.98 -16.98
CA ARG A 84 32.45 6.03 -17.70
C ARG A 84 33.51 6.65 -16.79
#